data_AF-A0A1M4V082-F1
#
_entry.id   AF-A0A1M4V082-F1
#
_cell.length_a   1.000
_cell.length_b   1.000
_cell.length_c   1.000
_cell.angle_alpha   90.00
_cell.angle_beta   90.00
_cell.angle_gamma   90.00
#
_symmetry.space_group_name_H-M   'P 1'
#
loop_
_entity.id
_entity.type
_entity.pdbx_description
1 polymer ?
#
loop_
_entity_poly.entity_id
_entity_poly.type
_entity_poly.pdbx_seq_one_letter_code
_entity_poly.pdbx_strand_id
1 'polypeptide(L)'
;MRLGSEISRIVKHELKVNEVQLISDLSADRNLEVARKCADYLCGSLKIDRITDEQLRTSQFDVAKKLSIRETWIYRDWQTGIGELMLVKSESPNRTFDVIGYKEFETIFESEDPEKQKWITRLYKLFDSVVVNNTDANDMRIEQLRNTYKSIANLLITIEKSEVDLGLLGTETIRKAKSLCSKG
;
A
#
# COMPACT_ATOMS: atom_id res chain seq x y z
N MET A 1 7.12 14.13 6.09
CA MET A 1 7.44 12.91 5.33
C MET A 1 8.54 12.03 5.96
N ARG A 2 9.47 12.59 6.76
CA ARG A 2 10.63 11.89 7.38
C ARG A 2 10.31 10.93 8.54
N LEU A 3 9.25 11.20 9.31
CA LEU A 3 8.88 10.42 10.49
C LEU A 3 8.43 9.00 10.13
N GLY A 4 7.49 8.87 9.19
CA GLY A 4 6.95 7.58 8.78
C GLY A 4 8.01 6.65 8.18
N SER A 5 8.97 7.19 7.41
CA SER A 5 10.07 6.40 6.82
C SER A 5 11.02 5.81 7.86
N GLU A 6 11.17 6.46 9.00
CA GLU A 6 12.03 5.95 10.08
C GLU A 6 11.31 4.91 10.93
N ILE A 7 10.02 5.10 11.22
CA ILE A 7 9.17 4.11 11.90
C ILE A 7 9.13 2.79 11.12
N SER A 8 8.81 2.84 9.83
CA SER A 8 9.72 2.30 8.81
C SER A 8 10.77 1.29 9.15
N ARG A 9 11.96 1.87 9.04
CA ARG A 9 13.23 1.23 9.15
C ARG A 9 13.32 0.45 10.46
N ILE A 10 12.79 1.00 11.56
CA ILE A 10 12.70 0.32 12.86
C ILE A 10 11.88 -0.97 12.72
N VAL A 11 10.65 -0.88 12.24
CA VAL A 11 9.76 -2.04 12.07
C VAL A 11 10.36 -3.09 11.13
N LYS A 12 10.80 -2.69 9.93
CA LYS A 12 11.37 -3.61 8.92
C LYS A 12 12.65 -4.30 9.44
N HIS A 13 13.46 -3.60 10.23
CA HIS A 13 14.65 -4.18 10.85
C HIS A 13 14.27 -5.28 11.84
N GLU A 14 13.32 -5.02 12.73
CA GLU A 14 12.90 -5.98 13.75
C GLU A 14 12.23 -7.22 13.14
N LEU A 15 11.39 -7.05 12.11
CA LEU A 15 10.80 -8.18 11.39
C LEU A 15 11.88 -9.06 10.74
N LYS A 16 12.90 -8.45 10.14
CA LYS A 16 14.01 -9.18 9.51
C LYS A 16 14.86 -9.93 10.55
N VAL A 17 15.16 -9.30 11.68
CA VAL A 17 16.00 -9.90 12.74
C VAL A 17 15.30 -11.08 13.41
N ASN A 18 13.98 -11.04 13.53
CA ASN A 18 13.20 -12.10 14.19
C ASN A 18 12.54 -13.07 13.19
N GLU A 19 12.87 -12.98 11.89
CA GLU A 19 12.37 -13.87 10.83
C GLU A 19 10.85 -14.00 10.72
N VAL A 20 10.12 -12.93 11.06
CA VAL A 20 8.65 -12.88 11.01
C VAL A 20 8.14 -11.92 9.94
N GLN A 21 6.92 -12.15 9.46
CA GLN A 21 6.31 -11.34 8.40
C GLN A 21 5.50 -10.16 8.96
N LEU A 22 4.91 -10.31 10.15
CA LEU A 22 4.09 -9.28 10.79
C LEU A 22 4.58 -8.97 12.21
N ILE A 23 4.32 -7.74 12.67
CA ILE A 23 4.61 -7.34 14.05
C ILE A 23 3.76 -8.16 15.04
N SER A 24 2.53 -8.52 14.65
CA SER A 24 1.67 -9.43 15.42
C SER A 24 2.31 -10.78 15.71
N ASP A 25 3.28 -11.22 14.90
CA ASP A 25 3.95 -12.52 15.04
C ASP A 25 5.15 -12.44 16.00
N LEU A 26 5.53 -11.24 16.45
CA LEU A 26 6.58 -11.05 17.46
C LEU A 26 6.09 -11.46 18.85
N SER A 27 7.00 -11.94 19.70
CA SER A 27 6.72 -12.16 21.12
C SER A 27 6.30 -10.85 21.80
N ALA A 28 5.57 -10.95 22.92
CA ALA A 28 5.13 -9.77 23.68
C ALA A 28 6.31 -8.85 24.07
N ASP A 29 7.42 -9.42 24.54
CA ASP A 29 8.62 -8.66 24.90
C ASP A 29 9.21 -7.90 23.71
N ARG A 30 9.22 -8.52 22.53
CA ARG A 30 9.70 -7.88 21.30
C ARG A 30 8.73 -6.82 20.80
N ASN A 31 7.44 -7.07 20.87
CA ASN A 31 6.42 -6.07 20.56
C ASN A 31 6.56 -4.81 21.42
N LEU A 32 6.80 -4.99 22.72
CA LEU A 32 7.08 -3.88 23.64
C LEU A 32 8.33 -3.10 23.23
N GLU A 33 9.39 -3.81 22.84
CA GLU A 33 10.65 -3.19 22.41
C GLU A 33 10.48 -2.38 21.12
N VAL A 34 9.75 -2.91 20.12
CA VAL A 34 9.43 -2.20 18.88
C VAL A 34 8.57 -0.97 19.16
N ALA A 35 7.53 -1.11 19.99
CA ALA A 35 6.66 -0.01 20.40
C ALA A 35 7.47 1.09 21.11
N ARG A 36 8.41 0.72 21.99
CA ARG A 36 9.32 1.65 22.67
C ARG A 36 10.23 2.38 21.69
N LYS A 37 10.88 1.68 20.76
CA LYS A 37 11.75 2.30 19.74
C LYS A 37 10.97 3.30 18.87
N CYS A 38 9.75 2.95 18.49
CA CYS A 38 8.87 3.83 17.73
C CYS A 38 8.43 5.06 18.55
N ALA A 39 8.02 4.85 19.80
CA ALA A 39 7.59 5.91 20.69
C ALA A 39 8.73 6.89 21.01
N ASP A 40 9.92 6.39 21.37
CA ASP A 40 11.09 7.22 21.68
C ASP A 40 11.50 8.07 20.47
N TYR A 41 11.46 7.51 19.26
CA TYR A 41 11.73 8.27 18.04
C TYR A 41 10.69 9.37 17.77
N LEU A 42 9.40 9.05 17.92
CA LEU A 42 8.31 10.02 17.74
C LEU A 42 8.38 11.13 18.79
N CYS A 43 8.60 10.79 20.06
CA CYS A 43 8.68 11.76 21.15
C CYS A 43 9.85 12.71 20.95
N GLY A 44 11.04 12.18 20.63
CA GLY A 44 12.22 12.99 20.34
C GLY A 44 12.04 13.90 19.12
N SER A 45 11.38 13.41 18.08
CA SER A 45 11.18 14.18 16.85
C SER A 45 10.08 15.24 16.96
N LEU A 46 9.04 14.97 17.75
CA LEU A 46 7.92 15.89 18.00
C LEU A 46 8.15 16.81 19.21
N LYS A 47 9.24 16.59 19.96
CA LYS A 47 9.57 17.29 21.22
C LYS A 47 8.45 17.21 22.25
N ILE A 48 7.85 16.04 22.37
CA ILE A 48 6.85 15.73 23.40
C ILE A 48 7.44 14.82 24.46
N ASP A 49 6.78 14.77 25.62
CA ASP A 49 7.21 13.93 26.73
C ASP A 49 7.21 12.46 26.36
N ARG A 50 8.17 11.73 26.95
CA ARG A 50 8.34 10.31 26.72
C ARG A 50 7.13 9.53 27.24
N ILE A 51 6.64 8.60 26.43
CA ILE A 51 5.61 7.65 26.86
C ILE A 51 6.18 6.73 27.94
N THR A 52 5.43 6.54 29.01
CA THR A 52 5.86 5.68 30.13
C THR A 52 5.83 4.20 29.76
N ASP A 53 6.65 3.40 30.45
CA ASP A 53 6.69 1.94 30.26
C ASP A 53 5.34 1.28 30.54
N GLU A 54 4.59 1.78 31.52
CA GLU A 54 3.24 1.32 31.88
C GLU A 54 2.26 1.50 30.70
N GLN A 55 2.29 2.69 30.08
CA GLN A 55 1.47 3.01 28.91
C GLN A 55 1.88 2.19 27.69
N LEU A 56 3.18 1.94 27.50
CA LEU A 56 3.67 1.08 26.41
C LEU A 56 3.20 -0.36 26.60
N ARG A 57 3.31 -0.93 27.80
CA ARG A 57 2.87 -2.31 28.09
C ARG A 57 1.38 -2.51 27.88
N THR A 58 0.57 -1.52 28.23
CA THR A 58 -0.90 -1.58 28.08
C THR A 58 -1.34 -1.38 26.63
N SER A 59 -0.62 -0.58 25.84
CA SER A 59 -0.98 -0.29 24.44
C SER A 59 -0.21 -1.10 23.40
N GLN A 60 0.76 -1.92 23.78
CA GLN A 60 1.67 -2.61 22.85
C GLN A 60 0.96 -3.43 21.77
N PHE A 61 -0.15 -4.11 22.09
CA PHE A 61 -0.88 -4.92 21.13
C PHE A 61 -1.71 -4.08 20.16
N ASP A 62 -2.28 -2.96 20.63
CA ASP A 62 -2.98 -2.01 19.77
C ASP A 62 -2.00 -1.29 18.84
N VAL A 63 -0.81 -0.94 19.35
CA VAL A 63 0.28 -0.38 18.56
C VAL A 63 0.76 -1.41 17.53
N ALA A 64 0.97 -2.67 17.93
CA ALA A 64 1.34 -3.76 17.03
C ALA A 64 0.30 -3.93 15.92
N LYS A 65 -0.99 -3.89 16.25
CA LYS A 65 -2.09 -3.94 15.27
C LYS A 65 -2.01 -2.77 14.30
N LYS A 66 -1.84 -1.54 14.79
CA LYS A 66 -1.73 -0.33 13.95
C LYS A 66 -0.48 -0.32 13.07
N LEU A 67 0.66 -0.80 13.57
CA LEU A 67 1.89 -0.91 12.79
C LEU A 67 1.85 -2.08 11.79
N SER A 68 1.01 -3.09 12.05
CA SER A 68 0.75 -4.19 11.12
C SER A 68 -0.16 -3.81 9.96
N ILE A 69 -0.81 -2.63 10.01
CA ILE A 69 -1.62 -2.11 8.91
C ILE A 69 -0.70 -1.86 7.71
N ARG A 70 -0.77 -2.79 6.75
CA ARG A 70 0.02 -2.86 5.50
C ARG A 70 -0.20 -1.68 4.54
N GLU A 71 -1.20 -0.84 4.82
CA GLU A 71 -1.75 0.18 3.93
C GLU A 71 -0.71 1.21 3.45
N THR A 72 0.22 1.66 4.30
CA THR A 72 1.23 2.66 3.89
C THR A 72 2.46 2.04 3.20
N TRP A 73 2.74 0.76 3.49
CA TRP A 73 4.00 0.11 3.07
C TRP A 73 3.88 -0.51 1.70
N ILE A 74 2.78 -1.21 1.43
CA ILE A 74 2.61 -1.89 0.16
C ILE A 74 2.31 -0.89 -0.94
N TYR A 75 1.49 0.14 -0.68
CA TYR A 75 1.13 1.14 -1.68
C TYR A 75 2.36 1.86 -2.27
N ARG A 76 3.31 2.28 -1.41
CA ARG A 76 4.52 2.98 -1.86
C ARG A 76 5.51 2.05 -2.53
N ASP A 77 5.83 0.91 -1.90
CA ASP A 77 6.81 -0.03 -2.44
C ASP A 77 6.29 -0.67 -3.75
N TRP A 78 4.98 -0.84 -3.90
CA TRP A 78 4.34 -1.28 -5.15
C TRP A 78 4.36 -0.21 -6.24
N GLN A 79 3.90 1.02 -5.96
CA GLN A 79 3.89 2.09 -6.97
C GLN A 79 5.28 2.37 -7.51
N THR A 80 6.28 2.40 -6.61
CA THR A 80 7.68 2.55 -7.01
C THR A 80 8.17 1.32 -7.79
N GLY A 81 7.94 0.10 -7.29
CA GLY A 81 8.45 -1.12 -7.94
C GLY A 81 7.83 -1.43 -9.30
N ILE A 82 6.50 -1.34 -9.44
CA ILE A 82 5.83 -1.54 -10.74
C ILE A 82 6.11 -0.38 -11.69
N GLY A 83 6.21 0.84 -11.17
CA GLY A 83 6.57 2.02 -11.93
C GLY A 83 7.97 1.86 -12.53
N GLU A 84 8.95 1.47 -11.72
CA GLU A 84 10.31 1.18 -12.19
C GLU A 84 10.35 0.02 -13.19
N LEU A 85 9.60 -1.06 -12.95
CA LEU A 85 9.55 -2.22 -13.85
C LEU A 85 8.93 -1.88 -15.22
N MET A 86 7.97 -0.95 -15.24
CA MET A 86 7.30 -0.50 -16.47
C MET A 86 8.06 0.62 -17.20
N LEU A 87 9.10 1.19 -16.60
CA LEU A 87 9.87 2.29 -17.18
C LEU A 87 11.19 1.80 -17.76
N VAL A 88 11.50 2.25 -18.96
CA VAL A 88 12.82 2.08 -19.59
C VAL A 88 13.39 3.45 -19.89
N LYS A 89 14.72 3.54 -19.96
CA LYS A 89 15.35 4.78 -20.38
C LYS A 89 14.93 5.08 -21.83
N SER A 90 14.45 6.29 -22.07
CA SER A 90 14.03 6.68 -23.42
C SER A 90 15.27 6.87 -24.30
N GLU A 91 15.14 6.48 -25.57
CA GLU A 91 16.12 6.80 -26.61
C GLU A 91 15.89 8.21 -27.19
N SER A 92 14.76 8.85 -26.84
CA SER A 92 14.43 10.19 -27.29
C SER A 92 15.22 11.25 -26.53
N PRO A 93 15.77 12.28 -27.19
CA PRO A 93 16.41 13.41 -26.51
C PRO A 93 15.40 14.28 -25.72
N ASN A 94 14.10 14.15 -25.99
CA ASN A 94 13.06 15.00 -25.41
C ASN A 94 12.36 14.37 -24.18
N ARG A 95 12.69 13.13 -23.83
CA ARG A 95 12.03 12.38 -22.75
C ARG A 95 13.07 11.52 -22.03
N THR A 96 13.00 11.42 -20.71
CA THR A 96 14.00 10.65 -19.95
C THR A 96 13.65 9.17 -19.85
N PHE A 97 12.36 8.84 -19.77
CA PHE A 97 11.88 7.46 -19.58
C PHE A 97 10.68 7.17 -20.47
N ASP A 98 10.73 6.05 -21.20
CA ASP A 98 9.60 5.46 -21.90
C ASP A 98 8.88 4.42 -21.05
N VAL A 99 7.63 4.13 -21.37
CA VAL A 99 6.86 3.05 -20.74
C VAL A 99 6.94 1.84 -21.66
N ILE A 100 7.25 0.68 -21.11
CA ILE A 100 7.31 -0.56 -21.89
C ILE A 100 5.95 -0.92 -22.47
N GLY A 101 5.97 -1.60 -23.62
CA GLY A 101 4.78 -2.17 -24.21
C GLY A 101 4.30 -3.42 -23.47
N TYR A 102 3.07 -3.84 -23.78
CA TYR A 102 2.47 -5.03 -23.18
C TYR A 102 3.26 -6.31 -23.49
N LYS A 103 3.86 -6.39 -24.69
CA LYS A 103 4.69 -7.54 -25.08
C LYS A 103 5.95 -7.67 -24.23
N GLU A 104 6.65 -6.55 -23.98
CA GLU A 104 7.80 -6.54 -23.07
C GLU A 104 7.40 -6.91 -21.65
N PHE A 105 6.24 -6.44 -21.19
CA PHE A 105 5.69 -6.84 -19.89
C PHE A 105 5.47 -8.35 -19.80
N GLU A 106 4.82 -8.98 -20.79
CA GLU A 106 4.60 -10.44 -20.83
C GLU A 106 5.93 -11.20 -20.79
N THR A 107 6.95 -10.70 -21.49
CA THR A 107 8.30 -11.30 -21.45
C THR A 107 8.92 -11.21 -20.06
N ILE A 108 8.74 -10.08 -19.37
CA ILE A 108 9.17 -9.90 -17.98
C ILE A 108 8.39 -10.81 -17.04
N PHE A 109 7.10 -10.99 -17.32
CA PHE A 109 6.20 -11.84 -16.56
C PHE A 109 6.55 -13.32 -16.63
N GLU A 110 6.97 -13.81 -17.80
CA GLU A 110 7.43 -15.18 -18.01
C GLU A 110 8.91 -15.38 -17.62
N SER A 111 9.63 -14.30 -17.31
CA SER A 111 11.06 -14.35 -17.00
C SER A 111 11.34 -15.09 -15.70
N GLU A 112 12.39 -15.90 -15.65
CA GLU A 112 12.88 -16.51 -14.39
C GLU A 112 13.80 -15.58 -13.58
N ASP A 113 14.01 -14.33 -14.02
CA ASP A 113 14.86 -13.36 -13.33
C ASP A 113 14.28 -13.01 -11.94
N PRO A 114 14.98 -13.35 -10.84
CA PRO A 114 14.47 -13.16 -9.48
C PRO A 114 14.13 -11.70 -9.14
N GLU A 115 14.86 -10.71 -9.66
CA GLU A 115 14.60 -9.30 -9.34
C GLU A 115 13.37 -8.78 -10.08
N LYS A 116 13.12 -9.25 -11.30
CA LYS A 116 11.89 -8.95 -12.03
C LYS A 116 10.69 -9.67 -11.41
N GLN A 117 10.83 -10.95 -11.13
CA GLN A 117 9.78 -11.79 -10.54
C GLN A 117 9.39 -11.37 -9.13
N LYS A 118 10.32 -10.79 -8.35
CA LYS A 118 10.04 -10.25 -7.03
C LYS A 118 8.92 -9.21 -7.03
N TRP A 119 8.90 -8.30 -8.00
CA TRP A 119 7.88 -7.27 -8.09
C TRP A 119 6.54 -7.82 -8.57
N ILE A 120 6.57 -8.76 -9.52
CA ILE A 120 5.39 -9.47 -10.00
C ILE A 120 4.77 -10.32 -8.89
N THR A 121 5.59 -11.04 -8.13
CA THR A 121 5.15 -11.81 -6.97
C THR A 121 4.55 -10.91 -5.88
N ARG A 122 5.13 -9.73 -5.65
CA ARG A 122 4.56 -8.73 -4.71
C ARG A 122 3.23 -8.19 -5.20
N LEU A 123 3.10 -7.92 -6.50
CA LEU A 123 1.83 -7.55 -7.13
C LEU A 123 0.81 -8.67 -6.97
N TYR A 124 1.17 -9.93 -7.21
CA TYR A 124 0.28 -11.07 -6.98
C TYR A 124 -0.23 -11.13 -5.55
N LYS A 125 0.65 -10.95 -4.56
CA LYS A 125 0.27 -10.95 -3.13
C LYS A 125 -0.73 -9.85 -2.74
N LEU A 126 -0.87 -8.79 -3.54
CA LEU A 126 -1.91 -7.79 -3.32
C LEU A 126 -3.32 -8.31 -3.60
N PHE A 127 -3.45 -9.26 -4.51
CA PHE A 127 -4.74 -9.81 -4.94
C PHE A 127 -4.95 -11.24 -4.46
N ASP A 128 -3.86 -11.95 -4.19
CA ASP A 128 -3.88 -13.32 -3.70
C ASP A 128 -4.48 -13.39 -2.29
N SER A 129 -5.35 -14.37 -2.09
CA SER A 129 -6.07 -14.61 -0.84
C SER A 129 -6.83 -13.40 -0.29
N VAL A 130 -7.24 -12.44 -1.14
CA VAL A 130 -8.15 -11.37 -0.73
C VAL A 130 -9.54 -11.95 -0.54
N VAL A 131 -9.96 -12.14 0.71
CA VAL A 131 -11.28 -12.67 1.05
C VAL A 131 -12.28 -11.53 1.12
N VAL A 132 -12.90 -11.18 -0.01
CA VAL A 132 -13.83 -10.03 -0.15
C VAL A 132 -14.99 -10.04 0.86
N ASN A 133 -15.36 -11.21 1.38
CA ASN A 133 -16.45 -11.40 2.33
C ASN A 133 -16.02 -11.46 3.80
N ASN A 134 -14.73 -11.39 4.11
CA ASN A 134 -14.24 -11.42 5.48
C ASN A 134 -13.86 -10.00 5.92
N THR A 135 -14.49 -9.51 6.99
CA THR A 135 -14.16 -8.24 7.63
C THR A 135 -12.97 -8.42 8.57
N ASP A 136 -11.84 -8.91 8.06
CA ASP A 136 -10.60 -8.84 8.83
C ASP A 136 -10.20 -7.37 8.94
N ALA A 137 -10.31 -6.81 10.15
CA ALA A 137 -9.96 -5.43 10.44
C ALA A 137 -8.48 -5.11 10.16
N ASN A 138 -7.64 -6.13 9.93
CA ASN A 138 -6.24 -5.99 9.57
C ASN A 138 -5.99 -6.06 8.04
N ASP A 139 -6.99 -6.50 7.25
CA ASP A 139 -6.90 -6.58 5.80
C ASP A 139 -7.53 -5.36 5.11
N MET A 140 -6.76 -4.27 5.08
CA MET A 140 -7.17 -3.03 4.42
C MET A 140 -7.20 -3.11 2.88
N ARG A 141 -6.79 -4.24 2.26
CA ARG A 141 -6.84 -4.38 0.80
C ARG A 141 -8.28 -4.28 0.27
N ILE A 142 -9.26 -4.78 1.03
CA ILE A 142 -10.69 -4.73 0.68
C ILE A 142 -11.20 -3.29 0.71
N GLU A 143 -10.91 -2.55 1.77
CA GLU A 143 -11.26 -1.13 1.87
C GLU A 143 -10.56 -0.30 0.80
N GLN A 144 -9.31 -0.61 0.47
CA GLN A 144 -8.58 0.03 -0.61
C GLN A 144 -9.22 -0.21 -1.98
N LEU A 145 -9.63 -1.45 -2.29
CA LEU A 145 -10.35 -1.78 -3.52
C LEU A 145 -11.69 -1.04 -3.57
N ARG A 146 -12.43 -0.98 -2.46
CA ARG A 146 -13.69 -0.22 -2.35
C ARG A 146 -13.46 1.28 -2.60
N ASN A 147 -12.45 1.87 -1.99
CA ASN A 147 -12.12 3.29 -2.15
C ASN A 147 -11.63 3.62 -3.55
N THR A 148 -10.82 2.76 -4.16
CA THR A 148 -10.39 2.90 -5.56
C THR A 148 -11.58 2.83 -6.49
N TYR A 149 -12.47 1.86 -6.28
CA TYR A 149 -13.68 1.70 -7.08
C TYR A 149 -14.63 2.90 -6.96
N LYS A 150 -14.84 3.42 -5.75
CA LYS A 150 -15.58 4.68 -5.51
C LYS A 150 -14.93 5.87 -6.21
N SER A 151 -13.61 5.97 -6.17
CA SER A 151 -12.87 7.06 -6.81
C SER A 151 -13.00 7.02 -8.33
N ILE A 152 -12.92 5.83 -8.93
CA ILE A 152 -13.17 5.62 -10.37
C ILE A 152 -14.62 5.99 -10.71
N ALA A 153 -15.60 5.56 -9.90
CA ALA A 153 -17.00 5.93 -10.10
C ALA A 153 -17.21 7.45 -10.06
N ASN A 154 -16.59 8.15 -9.11
CA ASN A 154 -16.61 9.62 -9.04
C ASN A 154 -15.95 10.28 -10.25
N LEU A 155 -14.83 9.73 -10.73
CA LEU A 155 -14.17 10.22 -11.93
C LEU A 155 -15.08 10.09 -13.16
N LEU A 156 -15.73 8.93 -13.34
CA LEU A 156 -16.68 8.69 -14.43
C LEU A 156 -17.87 9.68 -14.38
N ILE A 157 -18.43 9.93 -13.19
CA ILE A 157 -19.51 10.91 -13.01
C ILE A 157 -19.02 12.34 -13.30
N THR A 158 -17.79 12.67 -12.91
CA THR A 158 -17.21 14.00 -13.15
C THR A 158 -16.96 14.21 -14.64
N ILE A 159 -16.47 13.18 -15.32
CA ILE A 159 -16.24 13.20 -16.76
C ILE A 159 -17.58 13.27 -17.52
N GLU A 160 -18.63 12.56 -17.11
CA GLU A 160 -19.99 12.72 -17.66
C GLU A 160 -20.52 14.16 -17.53
N LYS A 161 -20.23 14.83 -16.40
CA LYS A 161 -20.61 16.23 -16.17
C LYS A 161 -19.74 17.22 -16.93
N SER A 162 -18.60 16.79 -17.46
CA SER A 162 -17.78 17.66 -18.30
C SER A 162 -18.37 17.68 -19.71
N GLU A 163 -18.34 18.82 -20.40
CA GLU A 163 -18.85 18.97 -21.77
C GLU A 163 -17.99 18.23 -22.83
N VAL A 164 -17.15 17.29 -22.38
CA VAL A 164 -16.29 16.47 -23.23
C VAL A 164 -17.14 15.35 -23.80
N ASP A 165 -17.28 15.29 -25.12
CA ASP A 165 -18.02 14.23 -25.80
C ASP A 165 -17.28 12.88 -25.65
N LEU A 166 -17.88 11.97 -24.88
CA LEU A 166 -17.28 10.70 -24.48
C LEU A 166 -18.02 9.54 -25.12
N GLY A 167 -18.03 9.46 -26.45
CA GLY A 167 -18.63 8.36 -27.22
C GLY A 167 -18.22 6.91 -26.80
N LEU A 168 -17.43 6.75 -25.73
CA LEU A 168 -16.95 5.53 -25.12
C LEU A 168 -17.60 5.18 -23.76
N LEU A 169 -18.32 6.09 -23.08
CA LEU A 169 -18.93 5.81 -21.77
C LEU A 169 -20.41 5.44 -21.92
N GLY A 170 -20.71 4.14 -21.93
CA GLY A 170 -22.08 3.64 -21.98
C GLY A 170 -22.93 4.11 -20.80
N THR A 171 -24.20 4.44 -21.07
CA THR A 171 -25.19 4.89 -20.07
C THR A 171 -25.33 3.96 -18.87
N GLU A 172 -25.17 2.65 -19.09
CA GLU A 172 -25.21 1.63 -18.04
C GLU A 172 -24.01 1.72 -17.07
N THR A 173 -22.82 2.06 -17.57
CA THR A 173 -21.60 2.25 -16.77
C THR A 173 -21.75 3.44 -15.82
N ILE A 174 -22.30 4.54 -16.33
CA ILE A 174 -22.60 5.74 -15.55
C ILE A 174 -23.68 5.47 -14.50
N ARG A 175 -24.74 4.75 -14.87
CA ARG A 175 -25.81 4.38 -13.93
C ARG A 175 -25.26 3.55 -12.76
N LYS A 176 -24.39 2.58 -13.04
CA LYS A 176 -23.71 1.79 -12.00
C LYS A 176 -22.83 2.67 -11.12
N ALA A 177 -22.01 3.54 -11.71
CA ALA A 177 -21.16 4.48 -10.97
C ALA A 177 -21.98 5.35 -10.00
N LYS A 178 -23.11 5.92 -10.46
CA LYS A 178 -24.00 6.73 -9.60
C LYS A 178 -24.55 5.92 -8.43
N SER A 179 -25.01 4.68 -8.66
CA SER A 179 -25.59 3.84 -7.61
C SER A 179 -24.59 3.47 -6.49
N LEU A 180 -23.31 3.37 -6.83
CA LEU A 180 -22.22 3.12 -5.87
C LEU A 180 -21.88 4.33 -5.01
N CYS A 181 -21.94 5.54 -5.58
CA CYS A 181 -21.66 6.77 -4.85
C CYS A 181 -22.85 7.26 -4.00
N SER A 182 -24.07 6.81 -4.28
CA SER A 182 -25.28 7.16 -3.52
C SER A 182 -25.54 6.30 -2.26
N LYS A 183 -24.77 5.23 -2.03
CA LYS A 183 -24.89 4.35 -0.83
C LYS A 183 -23.91 4.74 0.30
N GLY A 184 -23.64 6.03 0.46
CA GLY A 184 -22.79 6.59 1.52
C GLY A 184 -23.59 6.98 2.74
#